data_AF-A0A846LL80-F1
#
_entry.id   AF-A0A846LL80-F1
#
_cell.length_a   1.000
_cell.length_b   1.000
_cell.length_c   1.000
_cell.angle_alpha   90.00
_cell.angle_beta   90.00
_cell.angle_gamma   90.00
#
_symmetry.space_group_name_H-M   'P 1'
#
loop_
_entity.id
_entity.type
_entity.pdbx_description
1 polymer ?
#
loop_
_entity_poly.entity_id
_entity_poly.type
_entity_poly.pdbx_seq_one_letter_code
_entity_poly.pdbx_strand_id
1 'polypeptide(L)'
;MDQATELLWRVALRRPWTKRPFKTDVRAMAAALAPGDAVDGVFRAKWTETSAGALAITSGALLIGAAHPGQPFTDLLRQARPGHRHGPHALAIPRSDIRRVEPISGGIAVHTDAQVIDLLVAGDPKLRTALFRLSPRSADNDSPRNRTRLLPHEAL
;
A
#
# COMPACT_ATOMS: atom_id res chain seq x y z
N MET A 1 -4.25 -25.79 0.37
CA MET A 1 -3.98 -24.35 0.53
C MET A 1 -4.44 -23.70 -0.74
N ASP A 2 -5.19 -22.61 -0.69
CA ASP A 2 -5.70 -21.96 -1.91
C ASP A 2 -4.57 -21.28 -2.70
N GLN A 3 -4.78 -21.16 -4.01
CA GLN A 3 -3.80 -20.66 -4.97
C GLN A 3 -3.35 -19.21 -4.66
N ALA A 4 -4.26 -18.36 -4.16
CA ALA A 4 -3.97 -16.98 -3.81
C ALA A 4 -3.01 -16.89 -2.62
N THR A 5 -3.26 -17.67 -1.57
CA THR A 5 -2.35 -17.77 -0.41
C THR A 5 -0.96 -18.23 -0.84
N GLU A 6 -0.88 -19.21 -1.73
CA GLU A 6 0.39 -19.74 -2.20
C GLU A 6 1.18 -18.73 -3.05
N LEU A 7 0.48 -17.99 -3.92
CA LEU A 7 1.06 -16.89 -4.71
C LEU A 7 1.64 -15.80 -3.79
N LEU A 8 0.83 -15.28 -2.87
CA LEU A 8 1.27 -14.25 -1.92
C LEU A 8 2.42 -14.76 -1.04
N TRP A 9 2.35 -16.01 -0.57
CA TRP A 9 3.39 -16.61 0.24
C TRP A 9 4.70 -16.75 -0.52
N ARG A 10 4.67 -17.13 -1.80
CA ARG A 10 5.86 -17.25 -2.66
C ARG A 10 6.53 -15.89 -2.87
N VAL A 11 5.75 -14.83 -3.06
CA VAL A 11 6.25 -13.45 -3.23
C VAL A 11 6.68 -12.81 -1.91
N ALA A 12 6.17 -13.30 -0.78
CA ALA A 12 6.68 -12.97 0.55
C ALA A 12 8.10 -13.54 0.75
N LEU A 13 9.08 -12.88 0.13
CA LEU A 13 10.47 -13.27 0.17
C LEU A 13 11.01 -13.09 1.60
N ARG A 14 11.58 -14.17 2.15
CA ARG A 14 12.63 -14.02 3.17
C ARG A 14 13.88 -13.53 2.45
N ARG A 15 14.25 -12.28 2.65
CA ARG A 15 15.61 -11.81 2.36
C ARG A 15 16.13 -11.10 3.61
N PRO A 16 17.43 -10.78 3.72
CA PRO A 16 18.10 -10.47 4.99
C PRO A 16 17.58 -9.25 5.80
N TRP A 17 16.44 -8.64 5.47
CA TRP A 17 16.12 -7.26 5.83
C TRP A 17 14.72 -7.00 6.41
N THR A 18 13.86 -8.03 6.59
CA THR A 18 12.69 -7.96 7.49
C THR A 18 12.13 -9.37 7.74
N LYS A 19 11.58 -9.62 8.94
CA LYS A 19 10.94 -10.91 9.25
C LYS A 19 9.78 -11.13 8.28
N ARG A 20 9.76 -12.27 7.58
CA ARG A 20 8.62 -12.70 6.75
C ARG A 20 7.30 -12.53 7.53
N PRO A 21 6.19 -12.10 6.90
CA PRO A 21 4.88 -12.15 7.55
C PRO A 21 4.55 -13.58 7.99
N PHE A 22 3.63 -13.72 8.94
CA PHE A 22 3.15 -15.04 9.31
C PHE A 22 2.22 -15.56 8.20
N LYS A 23 2.26 -16.88 8.00
CA LYS A 23 1.49 -17.52 6.93
C LYS A 23 -0.03 -17.38 7.16
N THR A 24 -0.44 -17.29 8.41
CA THR A 24 -1.81 -17.02 8.83
C THR A 24 -2.26 -15.62 8.41
N ASP A 25 -1.43 -14.59 8.59
CA ASP A 25 -1.74 -13.21 8.15
C ASP A 25 -1.83 -13.11 6.62
N VAL A 26 -0.97 -13.84 5.91
CA VAL A 26 -1.04 -13.92 4.44
C VAL A 26 -2.34 -14.57 3.98
N ARG A 27 -2.74 -15.65 4.64
CA ARG A 27 -4.03 -16.31 4.37
C ARG A 27 -5.21 -15.37 4.65
N ALA A 28 -5.13 -14.53 5.68
CA ALA A 28 -6.18 -13.58 6.02
C ALA A 28 -6.49 -12.60 4.87
N MET A 29 -5.46 -12.09 4.17
CA MET A 29 -5.64 -11.20 3.02
C MET A 29 -5.78 -11.90 1.66
N ALA A 30 -5.51 -13.21 1.57
CA ALA A 30 -5.57 -13.94 0.30
C ALA A 30 -6.95 -13.90 -0.36
N ALA A 31 -8.02 -13.88 0.44
CA ALA A 31 -9.39 -13.75 -0.05
C ALA A 31 -9.70 -12.38 -0.68
N ALA A 32 -8.85 -11.39 -0.45
CA ALA A 32 -8.98 -10.04 -0.99
C ALA A 32 -8.18 -9.85 -2.30
N LEU A 33 -7.40 -10.84 -2.72
CA LEU A 33 -6.66 -10.82 -3.98
C LEU A 33 -7.62 -11.09 -5.15
N ALA A 34 -7.75 -10.12 -6.06
CA ALA A 34 -8.53 -10.29 -7.27
C ALA A 34 -7.91 -11.33 -8.22
N PRO A 35 -8.70 -12.12 -8.96
CA PRO A 35 -8.17 -13.00 -10.00
C PRO A 35 -7.39 -12.20 -11.05
N GLY A 36 -6.17 -12.65 -11.37
CA GLY A 36 -5.31 -12.02 -12.37
C GLY A 36 -4.45 -10.86 -11.84
N ASP A 37 -4.59 -10.47 -10.57
CA ASP A 37 -3.72 -9.44 -9.99
C ASP A 37 -2.26 -9.92 -9.89
N ALA A 38 -1.34 -9.13 -10.43
CA ALA A 38 0.09 -9.32 -10.26
C ALA A 38 0.50 -8.84 -8.86
N VAL A 39 1.36 -9.58 -8.17
CA VAL A 39 1.83 -9.22 -6.82
C VAL A 39 3.23 -8.63 -6.91
N ASP A 40 3.36 -7.33 -6.64
CA ASP A 40 4.62 -6.58 -6.70
C ASP A 40 5.50 -6.86 -5.47
N GLY A 41 4.87 -7.06 -4.31
CA GLY A 41 5.59 -7.33 -3.07
C GLY A 41 4.68 -7.66 -1.90
N VAL A 42 5.19 -8.46 -0.97
CA VAL A 42 4.49 -8.83 0.27
C VAL A 42 5.41 -8.59 1.47
N PHE A 43 4.93 -7.81 2.42
CA PHE A 43 5.68 -7.26 3.54
C PHE A 43 5.01 -7.63 4.86
N ARG A 44 5.81 -7.71 5.93
CA ARG A 44 5.28 -7.77 7.29
C ARG A 44 4.92 -6.36 7.74
N ALA A 45 3.70 -6.17 8.20
CA ALA A 45 3.26 -4.95 8.88
C ALA A 45 3.30 -5.20 10.39
N LYS A 46 4.06 -4.40 11.14
CA LYS A 46 4.03 -4.42 12.62
C LYS A 46 3.23 -3.22 13.09
N TRP A 47 2.08 -3.47 13.71
CA TRP A 47 1.18 -2.42 14.23
C TRP A 47 1.56 -2.06 15.66
N THR A 48 1.83 -3.07 16.49
CA THR A 48 2.33 -2.94 17.87
C THR A 48 3.36 -4.02 18.17
N GLU A 49 3.86 -4.09 19.41
CA GLU A 49 4.73 -5.19 19.84
C GLU A 49 4.05 -6.56 19.70
N THR A 50 2.76 -6.64 20.02
CA THR A 50 1.96 -7.87 20.03
C THR A 50 1.08 -8.06 18.81
N SER A 51 0.87 -7.02 18.01
CA SER A 51 0.04 -7.07 16.80
C SER A 51 0.88 -6.88 15.54
N ALA A 52 0.81 -7.87 14.66
CA ALA A 52 1.41 -7.84 13.33
C ALA A 52 0.39 -8.33 12.30
N GLY A 53 0.67 -8.03 11.04
CA GLY A 53 -0.07 -8.49 9.90
C GLY A 53 0.84 -8.61 8.67
N ALA A 54 0.20 -8.81 7.54
CA ALA A 54 0.81 -8.80 6.22
C ALA A 54 0.24 -7.64 5.42
N LEU A 55 1.06 -7.08 4.55
CA LEU A 55 0.67 -6.06 3.58
C LEU A 55 1.18 -6.52 2.22
N ALA A 56 0.32 -6.57 1.22
CA ALA A 56 0.70 -6.88 -0.15
C ALA A 56 0.37 -5.70 -1.06
N ILE A 57 1.29 -5.43 -1.98
CA ILE A 57 1.09 -4.47 -3.05
C ILE A 57 0.85 -5.29 -4.32
N THR A 58 -0.30 -5.09 -4.96
CA THR A 58 -0.67 -5.76 -6.21
C THR A 58 -0.91 -4.76 -7.32
N SER A 59 -1.04 -5.21 -8.56
CA SER A 59 -1.40 -4.36 -9.71
C SER A 59 -2.72 -3.63 -9.53
N GLY A 60 -3.68 -4.21 -8.82
CA GLY A 60 -5.03 -3.68 -8.65
C GLY A 60 -5.32 -3.04 -7.29
N ALA A 61 -4.59 -3.40 -6.23
CA ALA A 61 -4.91 -2.96 -4.88
C ALA A 61 -3.70 -2.91 -3.93
N LEU A 62 -3.91 -2.22 -2.81
CA LEU A 62 -3.16 -2.40 -1.58
C LEU A 62 -3.95 -3.34 -0.66
N LEU A 63 -3.38 -4.51 -0.39
CA LEU A 63 -3.98 -5.52 0.49
C LEU A 63 -3.34 -5.48 1.86
N ILE A 64 -4.14 -5.64 2.90
CA ILE A 64 -3.68 -5.69 4.29
C ILE A 64 -4.42 -6.82 5.00
N GLY A 65 -3.71 -7.66 5.73
CA GLY A 65 -4.30 -8.79 6.47
C GLY A 65 -3.71 -8.96 7.86
N ALA A 66 -4.55 -9.33 8.82
CA ALA A 66 -4.11 -9.71 10.16
C ALA A 66 -4.98 -10.86 10.67
N ALA A 67 -4.37 -12.03 10.93
CA ALA A 67 -5.09 -13.19 11.43
C ALA A 67 -5.52 -13.03 12.89
N HIS A 68 -4.73 -12.27 13.67
CA HIS A 68 -5.03 -11.92 15.05
C HIS A 68 -5.10 -10.39 15.17
N PRO A 69 -6.20 -9.77 14.70
CA PRO A 69 -6.31 -8.32 14.67
C PRO A 69 -6.32 -7.79 16.10
N GLY A 70 -5.33 -6.97 16.44
CA GLY A 70 -5.34 -6.16 17.65
C GLY A 70 -6.19 -4.90 17.44
N GLN A 71 -6.39 -4.13 18.51
CA GLN A 71 -7.12 -2.86 18.46
C GLN A 71 -6.69 -1.93 17.30
N PRO A 72 -5.39 -1.75 16.99
CA PRO A 72 -4.97 -0.89 15.87
C PRO A 72 -5.49 -1.34 14.51
N PHE A 73 -5.55 -2.65 14.25
CA PHE A 73 -6.10 -3.17 13.00
C PHE A 73 -7.62 -3.05 12.97
N THR A 74 -8.27 -3.24 14.11
CA THR A 74 -9.72 -3.00 14.25
C THR A 74 -10.07 -1.54 13.98
N ASP A 75 -9.26 -0.60 14.48
CA ASP A 75 -9.45 0.83 14.22
C ASP A 75 -9.20 1.17 12.75
N LEU A 76 -8.19 0.56 12.13
CA LEU A 76 -7.95 0.64 10.69
C LEU A 76 -9.16 0.18 9.87
N LEU A 77 -9.76 -0.97 10.22
CA LEU A 77 -10.96 -1.47 9.56
C LEU A 77 -12.14 -0.51 9.74
N ARG A 78 -12.30 0.11 10.93
CA ARG A 78 -13.38 1.08 11.19
C ARG A 78 -13.21 2.35 10.37
N GLN A 79 -11.97 2.83 10.20
CA GLN A 79 -11.66 3.95 9.34
C GLN A 79 -11.99 3.62 7.88
N ALA A 80 -11.61 2.44 7.40
CA ALA A 80 -11.83 2.02 6.02
C ALA A 80 -13.32 2.01 5.60
N ARG A 81 -13.60 2.37 4.34
CA ARG A 81 -14.96 2.29 3.79
C ARG A 81 -15.46 0.84 3.80
N PRO A 82 -16.77 0.59 3.97
CA PRO A 82 -17.32 -0.77 3.95
C PRO A 82 -16.91 -1.60 2.72
N GLY A 83 -16.84 -0.99 1.54
CA GLY A 83 -16.43 -1.66 0.29
C GLY A 83 -14.95 -2.05 0.22
N HIS A 84 -14.09 -1.51 1.08
CA HIS A 84 -12.67 -1.90 1.17
C HIS A 84 -12.45 -3.05 2.17
N ARG A 85 -13.46 -3.41 2.97
CA ARG A 85 -13.34 -4.41 4.03
C ARG A 85 -13.61 -5.81 3.46
N HIS A 86 -12.64 -6.71 3.62
CA HIS A 86 -12.77 -8.12 3.27
C HIS A 86 -12.88 -8.94 4.55
N GLY A 87 -14.08 -8.95 5.13
CA GLY A 87 -14.34 -9.58 6.43
C GLY A 87 -13.62 -8.86 7.59
N PRO A 88 -13.44 -9.54 8.74
CA PRO A 88 -12.87 -8.93 9.94
C PRO A 88 -11.33 -8.97 9.99
N HIS A 89 -10.68 -9.55 8.98
CA HIS A 89 -9.24 -9.83 9.00
C HIS A 89 -8.48 -9.24 7.82
N ALA A 90 -9.16 -8.58 6.88
CA ALA A 90 -8.52 -8.05 5.69
C ALA A 90 -9.14 -6.77 5.17
N LEU A 91 -8.29 -6.01 4.48
CA LEU A 91 -8.60 -4.80 3.76
C LEU A 91 -8.04 -4.90 2.34
N ALA A 92 -8.81 -4.46 1.35
CA ALA A 92 -8.32 -4.18 0.01
C ALA A 92 -8.71 -2.74 -0.36
N ILE A 93 -7.70 -1.92 -0.59
CA ILE A 93 -7.87 -0.57 -1.09
C ILE A 93 -7.51 -0.60 -2.58
N PRO A 94 -8.48 -0.46 -3.51
CA PRO A 94 -8.20 -0.42 -4.93
C PRO A 94 -7.20 0.70 -5.25
N ARG A 95 -6.24 0.43 -6.13
CA ARG A 95 -5.27 1.45 -6.56
C ARG A 95 -5.94 2.65 -7.21
N SER A 96 -7.07 2.43 -7.90
CA SER A 96 -7.89 3.51 -8.48
C SER A 96 -8.36 4.53 -7.45
N ASP A 97 -8.53 4.10 -6.21
CA ASP A 97 -9.06 4.93 -5.14
C ASP A 97 -7.94 5.67 -4.41
N ILE A 98 -6.67 5.25 -4.56
CA ILE A 98 -5.51 5.86 -3.88
C ILE A 98 -5.09 7.13 -4.62
N ARG A 99 -5.19 8.27 -3.94
CA ARG A 99 -4.83 9.59 -4.48
C ARG A 99 -3.46 10.05 -4.04
N ARG A 100 -3.09 9.77 -2.80
CA ARG A 100 -1.80 10.18 -2.24
C ARG A 100 -1.41 9.22 -1.13
N VAL A 101 -0.11 8.98 -1.01
CA VAL A 101 0.48 8.27 0.11
C VAL A 101 1.51 9.20 0.74
N GLU A 102 1.39 9.47 2.03
CA GLU A 102 2.28 10.40 2.72
C GLU A 102 2.79 9.83 4.04
N PRO A 103 4.03 10.15 4.45
CA PRO A 103 4.52 9.76 5.76
C PRO A 103 3.81 10.56 6.86
N ILE A 104 3.48 9.90 7.96
CA ILE A 104 2.94 10.54 9.17
C ILE A 104 3.76 10.14 10.40
N SER A 105 3.56 10.83 11.52
CA SER A 105 4.18 10.44 12.79
C SER A 105 3.76 9.02 13.16
N GLY A 106 4.71 8.08 13.11
CA GLY A 106 4.47 6.66 13.44
C GLY A 106 4.02 5.76 12.28
N GLY A 107 3.89 6.26 11.05
CA GLY A 107 3.38 5.43 9.96
C GLY A 107 3.27 6.11 8.60
N ILE A 108 2.23 5.73 7.86
CA ILE A 108 1.92 6.20 6.51
C ILE A 108 0.42 6.47 6.43
N ALA A 109 0.01 7.62 5.94
CA ALA A 109 -1.39 7.90 5.61
C ALA A 109 -1.64 7.59 4.13
N VAL A 110 -2.70 6.81 3.86
CA VAL A 110 -3.19 6.54 2.50
C VAL A 110 -4.44 7.39 2.29
N HIS A 111 -4.31 8.42 1.46
CA HIS A 111 -5.41 9.27 1.05
C HIS A 111 -6.13 8.59 -0.10
N THR A 112 -7.41 8.33 0.13
CA THR A 112 -8.32 7.85 -0.91
C THR A 112 -9.27 8.95 -1.34
N ASP A 113 -10.05 8.74 -2.40
CA ASP A 113 -11.18 9.62 -2.76
C ASP A 113 -12.17 9.88 -1.62
N ALA A 114 -12.17 8.98 -0.66
CA ALA A 114 -13.15 8.91 0.39
C ALA A 114 -12.77 9.64 1.67
N GLN A 115 -11.53 9.40 2.06
CA GLN A 115 -11.06 9.51 3.43
C GLN A 115 -9.57 9.20 3.48
N VAL A 116 -8.99 9.50 4.63
CA VAL A 116 -7.63 9.13 4.97
C VAL A 116 -7.66 7.82 5.77
N ILE A 117 -6.75 6.92 5.42
CA ILE A 117 -6.55 5.64 6.11
C ILE A 117 -5.15 5.65 6.71
N ASP A 118 -5.06 5.73 8.03
CA ASP A 118 -3.78 5.82 8.73
C ASP A 118 -3.20 4.43 8.99
N LEU A 119 -2.19 4.09 8.20
CA LEU A 119 -1.40 2.88 8.37
C LEU A 119 -0.30 3.15 9.40
N LEU A 120 -0.61 2.96 10.68
CA LEU A 120 0.33 3.01 11.81
C LEU A 120 1.25 1.78 11.81
N VAL A 121 1.97 1.59 10.71
CA VAL A 121 2.91 0.50 10.51
C VAL A 121 4.30 1.01 10.87
N ALA A 122 4.92 0.36 11.86
CA ALA A 122 6.35 0.47 12.09
C ALA A 122 7.07 -0.16 10.87
N GLY A 123 7.27 0.65 9.84
CA GLY A 123 7.56 0.18 8.50
C GLY A 123 9.02 0.34 8.10
N ASP A 124 9.58 -0.78 7.62
CA ASP A 124 10.80 -0.89 6.83
C ASP A 124 10.91 0.24 5.78
N PRO A 125 12.08 0.91 5.63
CA PRO A 125 12.30 1.94 4.59
C PRO A 125 11.90 1.50 3.17
N LYS A 126 11.98 0.20 2.86
CA LYS A 126 11.58 -0.36 1.56
C LYS A 126 10.07 -0.44 1.40
N LEU A 127 9.33 -0.75 2.48
CA LEU A 127 7.87 -0.71 2.48
C LEU A 127 7.40 0.72 2.20
N ARG A 128 8.01 1.71 2.86
CA ARG A 128 7.73 3.14 2.60
C ARG A 128 7.95 3.49 1.13
N THR A 129 9.13 3.16 0.60
CA THR A 129 9.46 3.39 -0.82
C THR A 129 8.47 2.72 -1.77
N ALA A 130 8.06 1.48 -1.49
CA ALA A 130 7.11 0.75 -2.33
C ALA A 130 5.70 1.37 -2.28
N LEU A 131 5.24 1.79 -1.11
CA LEU A 131 3.95 2.45 -0.95
C LEU A 131 3.92 3.83 -1.60
N PHE A 132 5.03 4.59 -1.60
CA PHE A 132 5.08 5.87 -2.31
C PHE A 132 4.91 5.73 -3.83
N ARG A 133 5.28 4.58 -4.41
CA ARG A 133 5.01 4.29 -5.84
C ARG A 133 3.53 4.09 -6.16
N LEU A 134 2.67 3.92 -5.14
CA LEU A 134 1.22 3.85 -5.32
C LEU A 134 0.58 5.20 -5.52
N SER A 135 1.25 6.29 -5.12
CA SER A 135 0.74 7.63 -5.43
C SER A 135 0.77 7.81 -6.95
N PRO A 136 -0.34 8.18 -7.59
CA PRO A 136 -0.29 8.62 -8.98
C PRO A 136 0.79 9.71 -9.06
N ARG A 137 1.77 9.52 -9.96
CA ARG A 137 2.75 10.58 -10.24
C ARG A 137 1.93 11.80 -10.63
N SER A 138 1.97 12.87 -9.82
CA SER A 138 1.38 14.14 -10.22
C SER A 138 1.91 14.46 -11.61
N ALA A 139 1.02 14.46 -12.60
CA ALA A 139 1.31 14.92 -13.95
C ALA A 139 1.65 16.43 -13.96
N ASP A 140 1.52 17.12 -12.82
CA ASP A 140 1.69 18.56 -12.68
C ASP A 140 3.14 19.06 -12.55
N ASN A 141 4.15 18.21 -12.72
CA ASN A 141 5.55 18.68 -12.76
C ASN A 141 6.16 18.78 -14.16
N ASP A 142 5.37 18.52 -15.22
CA ASP A 142 5.71 18.88 -16.60
C ASP A 142 4.99 20.18 -17.00
N SER A 143 5.19 21.25 -16.22
CA SER A 143 5.00 22.60 -16.74
C SER A 143 6.25 22.97 -17.55
N PRO A 144 6.17 23.17 -18.88
CA PRO A 144 7.28 23.72 -19.65
C PRO A 144 7.41 25.21 -19.33
N ARG A 145 7.97 25.54 -18.15
CA ARG A 145 8.34 26.91 -17.83
C ARG A 145 9.52 27.32 -18.70
N ASN A 146 9.29 28.36 -19.51
CA ASN A 146 10.26 29.17 -20.23
C ASN A 146 11.07 28.51 -21.35
N ARG A 147 10.42 28.30 -22.51
CA ARG A 147 11.07 28.64 -23.78
C ARG A 147 10.97 30.15 -23.98
N THR A 148 11.89 30.90 -23.38
CA THR A 148 12.17 32.28 -23.81
C THR A 148 12.72 32.19 -25.24
N ARG A 149 11.84 32.36 -26.23
CA ARG A 149 12.27 32.68 -27.60
C ARG A 149 12.83 34.10 -27.55
N LEU A 150 14.16 34.21 -27.48
CA LEU A 150 14.86 35.41 -27.91
C LEU A 150 14.63 35.52 -29.42
N LEU A 151 13.85 36.52 -29.83
CA LEU A 151 13.75 36.93 -31.24
C LEU A 151 15.10 37.55 -31.65
N PRO A 152 15.62 37.26 -32.85
CA PRO A 152 16.77 37.98 -33.37
C PRO A 152 16.34 39.41 -33.70
N HIS A 153 17.06 40.37 -33.14
CA HIS A 153 16.94 41.78 -33.51
C HIS A 153 17.55 41.92 -34.91
N GLU A 154 16.72 42.09 -35.93
CA GLU A 154 17.20 42.61 -37.21
C GLU A 154 17.58 44.08 -37.01
N ALA A 155 18.83 44.41 -37.34
CA ALA A 155 19.31 45.78 -37.47
C ALA A 155 19.42 46.08 -38.97
N LEU A 156 18.63 47.07 -39.39
CA LEU A 156 18.81 47.85 -40.62
C LEU A 156 19.87 48.93 -40.39
#